data_AF-A0A432CGX1-F1
#
_entry.id   AF-A0A432CGX1-F1
#
_cell.length_a   1.000
_cell.length_b   1.000
_cell.length_c   1.000
_cell.angle_alpha   90.00
_cell.angle_beta   90.00
_cell.angle_gamma   90.00
#
_symmetry.space_group_name_H-M   'P 1'
#
loop_
_entity.id
_entity.type
_entity.pdbx_description
1 polymer ?
#
loop_
_entity_poly.entity_id
_entity_poly.type
_entity_poly.pdbx_seq_one_letter_code
_entity_poly.pdbx_strand_id
1 'polypeptide(L)' 'MSAKLTRCEILFLGQEEPSVDLQFIQYLKFPQEESALKKAIMHLTEQLMEALDQNRVVIVLSDETIMLE' A
#
# COMPACT_ATOMS: atom_id res chain seq x y z
N MET A 1 -9.91 -1.15 9.22
CA MET A 1 -8.75 -0.69 8.43
C MET A 1 -9.24 0.39 7.50
N SER A 2 -8.57 1.54 7.46
CA SER A 2 -8.79 2.55 6.42
C SER A 2 -7.59 2.57 5.47
N ALA A 3 -7.78 3.12 4.27
CA ALA A 3 -6.70 3.31 3.31
C ALA A 3 -6.68 4.78 2.87
N LYS A 4 -5.50 5.37 2.85
CA LYS A 4 -5.22 6.67 2.23
C LYS A 4 -4.72 6.41 0.82
N LEU A 5 -5.28 7.12 -0.13
CA LEU A 5 -4.94 7.05 -1.56
C LEU A 5 -4.34 8.39 -1.97
N THR A 6 -3.15 8.37 -2.56
CA THR A 6 -2.50 9.57 -3.10
C THR A 6 -2.15 9.31 -4.55
N ARG A 7 -2.57 10.19 -5.48
CA ARG A 7 -2.09 10.13 -6.86
C ARG A 7 -0.64 10.61 -6.89
N CYS A 8 0.21 9.90 -7.61
CA CYS A 8 1.62 10.23 -7.77
C CYS A 8 2.10 9.90 -9.19
N GLU A 9 3.35 10.22 -9.46
CA GLU A 9 4.05 9.87 -10.69
C GLU A 9 5.34 9.14 -10.33
N ILE A 10 5.66 8.09 -11.07
CA ILE A 10 6.94 7.39 -10.96
C ILE A 10 7.86 7.90 -12.07
N LEU A 11 9.02 8.44 -11.67
CA LEU A 11 10.07 8.88 -12.59
C LEU A 11 11.08 7.76 -12.80
N PHE A 12 11.14 7.19 -13.99
CA PHE A 12 12.09 6.13 -14.34
C PHE A 12 12.71 6.36 -15.72
N LEU A 13 14.04 6.51 -15.78
CA LEU A 13 14.79 6.73 -17.03
C LEU A 13 14.23 7.88 -17.91
N GLY A 14 13.69 8.93 -17.29
CA GLY A 14 13.09 10.07 -17.98
C GLY A 14 11.66 9.84 -18.48
N GLN A 15 11.04 8.72 -18.12
CA GLN A 15 9.60 8.48 -18.29
C GLN A 15 8.85 8.89 -17.02
N GLU A 16 7.68 9.50 -17.20
CA GLU A 16 6.76 9.87 -16.12
C GLU A 16 5.52 8.95 -16.22
N GLU A 17 5.33 8.06 -15.25
CA GLU A 17 4.24 7.09 -15.23
C GLU A 17 3.21 7.45 -14.16
N PRO A 18 1.94 7.72 -14.51
CA PRO A 18 0.87 7.94 -13.53
C PRO A 18 0.71 6.74 -12.61
N SER A 19 0.65 6.99 -11.31
CA SER A 19 0.67 5.95 -10.27
C SER A 19 -0.19 6.33 -9.05
N VAL A 20 -0.34 5.39 -8.12
CA VAL A 20 -1.06 5.58 -6.85
C VAL A 20 -0.23 5.06 -5.70
N ASP A 21 -0.06 5.90 -4.68
CA ASP A 21 0.46 5.52 -3.37
C ASP A 21 -0.69 5.14 -2.43
N LEU A 22 -0.60 3.95 -1.84
CA LEU A 22 -1.58 3.36 -0.93
C LEU A 22 -0.97 3.21 0.46
N GLN A 23 -1.57 3.86 1.46
CA GLN A 23 -1.21 3.68 2.86
C GLN A 23 -2.37 3.06 3.63
N PHE A 24 -2.12 1.92 4.26
CA PHE A 24 -3.09 1.27 5.14
C PHE A 24 -2.93 1.80 6.56
N ILE A 25 -4.05 2.21 7.15
CA ILE A 25 -4.11 2.71 8.52
C ILE A 25 -4.89 1.70 9.36
N GLN A 26 -4.22 1.17 10.38
CA GLN A 26 -4.81 0.29 11.37
C GLN A 26 -5.23 1.11 12.58
N TYR A 27 -6.52 1.07 12.92
CA TYR A 27 -7.00 1.70 14.14
C TYR A 27 -6.61 0.85 15.35
N LEU A 28 -5.99 1.47 16.35
CA LEU A 28 -5.55 0.81 17.59
C LEU A 28 -6.69 0.11 18.35
N LYS A 29 -7.94 0.59 18.21
CA LYS A 29 -9.13 -0.04 18.80
C LYS A 29 -9.44 -1.44 18.25
N PHE A 30 -8.92 -1.78 17.08
CA PHE A 30 -9.16 -3.05 16.39
C PHE A 30 -7.85 -3.64 15.87
N PRO A 31 -6.97 -4.14 16.77
CA PRO A 31 -5.72 -4.72 16.37
C PRO A 31 -5.99 -5.96 15.51
N GLN A 32 -5.34 -6.01 14.36
CA GLN A 32 -5.23 -7.21 13.54
C GLN A 32 -3.83 -7.79 13.75
N GLU A 33 -3.76 -9.10 13.67
CA GLU A 33 -2.50 -9.80 13.72
C GLU A 33 -1.63 -9.41 12.51
N GLU A 34 -0.37 -9.08 12.77
CA GLU A 34 0.52 -8.51 11.76
C GLU A 34 0.69 -9.44 10.55
N SER A 35 0.79 -10.76 10.77
CA SER A 35 0.93 -11.71 9.68
C SER A 35 -0.32 -11.79 8.81
N ALA A 36 -1.51 -11.68 9.41
CA ALA A 36 -2.77 -11.61 8.68
C ALA A 36 -2.87 -10.34 7.83
N LEU A 37 -2.45 -9.19 8.38
CA LEU A 37 -2.45 -7.92 7.66
C LEU A 37 -1.47 -7.95 6.48
N LYS A 38 -0.25 -8.45 6.68
CA LYS A 38 0.75 -8.61 5.61
C LYS A 38 0.22 -9.49 4.48
N LYS A 39 -0.41 -10.63 4.80
CA LYS A 39 -1.03 -11.50 3.79
C LYS A 39 -2.14 -10.80 3.01
N ALA A 40 -3.00 -10.06 3.69
CA ALA A 40 -4.08 -9.31 3.05
C ALA A 40 -3.55 -8.22 2.11
N ILE A 41 -2.52 -7.47 2.52
CA ILE A 41 -1.88 -6.43 1.70
C ILE A 41 -1.22 -7.04 0.47
N MET A 42 -0.50 -8.16 0.62
CA MET A 42 0.11 -8.87 -0.51
C MET A 42 -0.95 -9.33 -1.51
N HIS A 43 -2.02 -9.96 -1.04
CA HIS A 43 -3.10 -10.44 -1.91
C HIS A 43 -3.81 -9.30 -2.64
N LEU A 44 -4.09 -8.20 -1.95
CA LEU A 44 -4.67 -7.01 -2.57
C LEU A 44 -3.72 -6.41 -3.60
N THR A 45 -2.42 -6.38 -3.32
CA THR A 45 -1.43 -5.86 -4.25
C THR A 45 -1.39 -6.68 -5.53
N GLU A 46 -1.40 -8.01 -5.44
CA GLU A 46 -1.48 -8.90 -6.60
C GLU A 46 -2.71 -8.61 -7.47
N GLN A 47 -3.89 -8.44 -6.84
CA GLN A 47 -5.11 -8.10 -7.56
C GLN A 47 -5.04 -6.73 -8.23
N LEU A 48 -4.42 -5.75 -7.57
CA LEU A 48 -4.24 -4.41 -8.13
C LEU A 48 -3.25 -4.40 -9.30
N MET A 49 -2.19 -5.21 -9.24
CA MET A 49 -1.25 -5.36 -10.36
C MET A 49 -1.97 -5.86 -11.60
N GLU A 50 -2.80 -6.89 -11.46
CA GLU A 50 -3.54 -7.48 -12.57
C GLU A 50 -4.62 -6.52 -13.10
N ALA A 51 -5.36 -5.87 -12.20
CA ALA A 51 -6.43 -4.94 -12.58
C ALA A 51 -5.93 -3.64 -13.25
N LEU A 52 -4.69 -3.23 -12.97
CA LEU A 52 -4.09 -1.99 -13.45
C LEU A 52 -2.96 -2.22 -14.48
N ASP A 53 -2.77 -3.46 -14.93
CA ASP A 53 -1.70 -3.87 -15.86
C ASP A 53 -0.30 -3.39 -15.42
N GLN A 54 -0.02 -3.51 -14.12
CA GLN A 54 1.23 -3.05 -13.52
C GLN A 54 2.26 -4.18 -13.46
N ASN A 55 3.38 -4.00 -14.13
CA ASN A 55 4.49 -4.96 -14.14
C ASN A 55 5.35 -4.93 -12.87
N ARG A 56 5.26 -3.85 -12.08
CA ARG A 56 6.12 -3.63 -10.91
C ARG A 56 5.39 -2.80 -9.85
N VAL A 57 5.60 -3.17 -8.59
CA VAL A 57 5.12 -2.45 -7.41
C VAL A 57 6.16 -2.55 -6.31
N VAL A 58 6.24 -1.52 -5.49
CA VAL A 58 7.06 -1.48 -4.28
C VAL A 58 6.14 -1.55 -3.07
N ILE A 59 6.40 -2.49 -2.16
CA ILE A 59 5.68 -2.61 -0.89
C ILE A 59 6.67 -2.27 0.22
N VAL A 60 6.35 -1.25 1.01
CA VAL A 60 7.11 -0.87 2.21
C VAL A 60 6.26 -1.20 3.43
N LEU A 61 6.79 -2.04 4.31
CA LEU A 61 6.15 -2.40 5.57
C LEU A 61 6.94 -1.74 6.70
N SER A 62 6.29 -0.87 7.47
CA SER A 62 6.89 -0.20 8.61
C SER A 62 6.82 -1.09 9.85
N ASP A 63 7.87 -1.13 10.65
CA ASP A 63 7.91 -1.92 11.89
C ASP A 63 6.99 -1.34 12.99
N GLU A 64 6.73 -0.03 12.95
CA GLU A 64 5.87 0.67 13.90
C GLU A 64 5.06 1.76 13.19
N THR A 65 3.85 2.04 13.69
CA THR A 65 3.06 3.22 13.31
C THR A 65 2.40 3.79 14.55
N ILE A 66 2.81 4.99 14.96
CA ILE A 66 2.24 5.70 16.11
C ILE A 66 1.22 6.71 15.59
N MET A 67 -0.04 6.51 15.94
CA MET A 67 -1.11 7.49 15.71
C MET A 67 -1.44 8.17 17.03
N LEU A 68 -1.31 9.49 17.08
CA LEU A 68 -1.69 10.33 18.22
C LEU A 68 -3.01 11.04 17.87
N GLU A 69 -4.00 10.94 18.75
CA GLU A 69 -5.28 11.66 18.67
C GLU A 69 -5.32 12.79 19.72
#